data_AF-A0A3B4F225-F1
#
_entry.id   AF-A0A3B4F225-F1
#
_cell.length_a   1.000
_cell.length_b   1.000
_cell.length_c   1.000
_cell.angle_alpha   90.00
_cell.angle_beta   90.00
_cell.angle_gamma   90.00
#
_symmetry.space_group_name_H-M   'P 1'
#
loop_
_entity.id
_entity.type
_entity.pdbx_description
1 polymer ?
#
loop_
_entity_poly.entity_id
_entity_poly.type
_entity_poly.pdbx_seq_one_letter_code
_entity_poly.pdbx_strand_id
1 'polypeptide(L)'
;QVKEEEEDTEEQPAAKKRRGQSKSQTKTEEMPKKAKEEVKIVKTVVMKGKAPVDSECKAKLGKAHVYKEGNDVYDVMLNQTNLQFNNNKYYLIQLLEDDSSKVYSVWMRWGRVGKVGQNSLTVCGGDLLKAKDVFKKKFFEKTKNEWEHRDSFEKVAGKYDMVFMDYSTNEKIAAPPRKTSELDSRIQSLLELICDLKAMEECVLEMKFDTKKAPLGKLTPEQIRAGYSALKKIEDCLKKKKGSSRDLLEACNQFYTRIPHDFGLKTPPLIQTEEELKAKIALLEALSDIQIAVKMVKSSEDSDEHPLDRQYHSLRCKLQPLDSSNNEYKVIEQYLHTTHAPTHCDYTMTVLDIFSVDRDGEKILLLTLLWHGSRLSNWVGILSQGLRVAPPEAPVTGYMFGKGIYFADMSSKSANYCFSNQNNNVGLLLLCEVALGESNELLDADYEANNLPAGKHSTKGLGQTGPDHKNSVTLDGMTVPMGPGVKTGVGKSNAYSLLYNEFIVYNPAQTRMRYLLRVKFNYSSLW
;
A
#
# COMPACT_ATOMS: atom_id res chain seq x y z
N GLN A 1 -76.89 34.01 -1.31
CA GLN A 1 -76.99 33.56 -2.71
C GLN A 1 -76.54 32.10 -2.71
N VAL A 2 -77.47 31.17 -2.45
CA VAL A 2 -78.32 30.47 -3.44
C VAL A 2 -77.52 29.41 -4.21
N LYS A 3 -78.03 28.17 -4.12
CA LYS A 3 -77.84 26.95 -4.93
C LYS A 3 -76.71 25.98 -4.50
N GLU A 4 -76.96 24.75 -4.00
CA GLU A 4 -77.75 23.59 -4.53
C GLU A 4 -77.34 23.28 -5.97
N GLU A 5 -76.97 22.08 -6.40
CA GLU A 5 -77.50 20.72 -6.19
C GLU A 5 -76.51 19.78 -6.97
N GLU A 6 -76.11 18.61 -6.45
CA GLU A 6 -76.56 17.26 -6.89
C GLU A 6 -75.91 16.79 -8.21
N GLU A 7 -75.62 15.53 -8.52
CA GLU A 7 -75.92 14.14 -8.10
C GLU A 7 -74.96 13.28 -9.01
N ASP A 8 -74.75 11.98 -8.95
CA ASP A 8 -74.81 10.89 -7.97
C ASP A 8 -74.39 9.60 -8.70
N THR A 9 -74.46 8.46 -8.00
CA THR A 9 -74.54 7.04 -8.44
C THR A 9 -73.23 6.27 -8.70
N GLU A 10 -72.82 5.35 -7.79
CA GLU A 10 -73.36 4.00 -7.45
C GLU A 10 -72.84 2.90 -8.40
N GLU A 11 -72.61 1.62 -8.07
CA GLU A 11 -72.42 0.83 -6.85
C GLU A 11 -71.87 -0.55 -7.34
N GLN A 12 -71.49 -1.44 -6.43
CA GLN A 12 -70.88 -2.76 -6.68
C GLN A 12 -71.83 -3.81 -7.31
N PRO A 13 -71.38 -5.06 -7.57
CA PRO A 13 -71.63 -6.08 -6.54
C PRO A 13 -70.57 -7.19 -6.37
N ALA A 14 -70.76 -7.96 -5.29
CA ALA A 14 -69.89 -8.96 -4.70
C ALA A 14 -70.30 -10.44 -4.96
N ALA A 15 -69.43 -11.35 -4.48
CA ALA A 15 -69.68 -12.72 -3.98
C ALA A 15 -69.64 -13.88 -5.03
N LYS A 16 -69.23 -15.14 -4.75
CA LYS A 16 -69.04 -15.91 -3.49
C LYS A 16 -68.40 -17.30 -3.76
N LYS A 17 -67.73 -17.86 -2.74
CA LYS A 17 -67.66 -19.28 -2.25
C LYS A 17 -66.32 -20.05 -2.23
N ARG A 18 -66.08 -20.61 -1.03
CA ARG A 18 -64.99 -21.47 -0.50
C ARG A 18 -65.34 -22.97 -0.56
N ARG A 19 -64.31 -23.83 -0.56
CA ARG A 19 -64.05 -25.07 0.26
C ARG A 19 -63.19 -26.04 -0.58
N GLY A 20 -62.17 -26.77 -0.11
CA GLY A 20 -61.55 -26.96 1.20
C GLY A 20 -60.52 -28.11 1.15
N GLN A 21 -59.77 -28.26 2.25
CA GLN A 21 -59.04 -29.46 2.75
C GLN A 21 -57.68 -29.91 2.16
N SER A 22 -56.64 -29.59 2.95
CA SER A 22 -55.50 -30.39 3.43
C SER A 22 -55.24 -31.79 2.83
N LYS A 23 -54.00 -32.01 2.37
CA LYS A 23 -53.25 -33.27 2.58
C LYS A 23 -51.75 -32.99 2.74
N SER A 24 -51.18 -33.76 3.67
CA SER A 24 -49.81 -33.80 4.17
C SER A 24 -48.71 -33.77 3.10
N GLN A 25 -47.65 -33.00 3.35
CA GLN A 25 -46.34 -33.28 2.76
C GLN A 25 -45.23 -33.28 3.81
N THR A 26 -44.45 -34.34 3.70
CA THR A 26 -43.38 -34.86 4.51
C THR A 26 -42.17 -33.94 4.48
N LYS A 27 -41.48 -33.83 5.63
CA LYS A 27 -40.13 -33.26 5.73
C LYS A 27 -39.17 -34.02 4.82
N THR A 28 -38.47 -33.29 3.96
CA THR A 28 -37.12 -33.67 3.50
C THR A 28 -36.30 -32.40 3.43
N GLU A 29 -35.21 -32.36 4.18
CA GLU A 29 -34.21 -31.30 4.17
C GLU A 29 -33.51 -31.26 2.81
N GLU A 30 -33.54 -30.12 2.13
CA GLU A 30 -32.57 -29.80 1.07
C GLU A 30 -31.93 -28.45 1.37
N MET A 31 -30.61 -28.47 1.52
CA MET A 31 -29.76 -27.30 1.69
C MET A 31 -29.92 -26.33 0.51
N PRO A 32 -29.93 -25.01 0.73
CA PRO A 32 -29.93 -24.06 -0.37
C PRO A 32 -28.57 -24.11 -1.08
N LYS A 33 -28.59 -24.57 -2.34
CA LYS A 33 -27.46 -24.46 -3.28
C LYS A 33 -27.09 -22.98 -3.42
N LYS A 34 -25.96 -22.60 -2.81
CA LYS A 34 -25.29 -21.32 -3.08
C LYS A 34 -25.09 -21.19 -4.59
N ALA A 35 -25.73 -20.18 -5.17
CA ALA A 35 -25.38 -19.69 -6.49
C ALA A 35 -23.88 -19.33 -6.46
N LYS A 36 -23.09 -20.03 -7.29
CA LYS A 36 -21.70 -19.68 -7.55
C LYS A 36 -21.72 -18.31 -8.23
N GLU A 37 -21.46 -17.25 -7.49
CA GLU A 37 -20.93 -16.03 -8.09
C GLU A 37 -19.62 -16.39 -8.77
N GLU A 38 -19.62 -16.33 -10.10
CA GLU A 38 -18.41 -16.37 -10.90
C GLU A 38 -17.51 -15.21 -10.47
N VAL A 39 -16.51 -15.54 -9.67
CA VAL A 39 -15.37 -14.68 -9.37
C VAL A 39 -14.76 -14.29 -10.71
N LYS A 40 -14.95 -13.03 -11.11
CA LYS A 40 -14.37 -12.45 -12.33
C LYS A 40 -12.85 -12.57 -12.26
N ILE A 41 -12.36 -13.59 -12.96
CA ILE A 41 -10.95 -13.86 -13.22
C ILE A 41 -10.30 -12.58 -13.76
N VAL A 42 -9.11 -12.30 -13.20
CA VAL A 42 -8.08 -11.35 -13.64
C VAL A 42 -8.24 -11.01 -15.13
N LYS A 43 -8.69 -9.79 -15.45
CA LYS A 43 -8.51 -9.26 -16.80
C LYS A 43 -7.03 -8.97 -16.97
N THR A 44 -6.29 -9.98 -17.38
CA THR A 44 -4.94 -9.83 -17.91
C THR A 44 -5.03 -8.82 -19.04
N VAL A 45 -4.61 -7.58 -18.79
CA VAL A 45 -4.66 -6.53 -19.81
C VAL A 45 -3.79 -6.99 -20.97
N VAL A 46 -4.40 -7.14 -22.15
CA VAL A 46 -3.69 -7.52 -23.38
C VAL A 46 -2.81 -6.34 -23.76
N MET A 47 -1.52 -6.40 -23.43
CA MET A 47 -0.54 -5.38 -23.79
C MET A 47 0.05 -5.69 -25.16
N LYS A 48 -0.09 -4.76 -26.09
CA LYS A 48 0.71 -4.65 -27.31
C LYS A 48 1.32 -3.24 -27.25
N GLY A 49 2.66 -3.12 -27.18
CA GLY A 49 3.38 -1.84 -27.02
C GLY A 49 3.72 -1.44 -25.57
N LYS A 50 4.26 -0.22 -25.39
CA LYS A 50 4.75 0.31 -24.08
C LYS A 50 3.61 0.58 -23.08
N ALA A 51 2.45 1.03 -23.55
CA ALA A 51 1.25 1.23 -22.74
C ALA A 51 0.12 0.30 -23.20
N PRO A 52 -0.68 -0.26 -22.27
CA PRO A 52 -1.82 -1.09 -22.66
C PRO A 52 -2.93 -0.26 -23.27
N VAL A 53 -3.60 -0.80 -24.28
CA VAL A 53 -4.90 -0.27 -24.71
C VAL A 53 -5.90 -0.42 -23.56
N ASP A 54 -6.63 0.66 -23.29
CA ASP A 54 -7.67 0.66 -22.26
C ASP A 54 -8.69 -0.47 -22.48
N SER A 55 -8.95 -1.27 -21.45
CA SER A 55 -9.82 -2.44 -21.55
C SER A 55 -11.27 -2.09 -21.88
N GLU A 56 -11.66 -0.84 -21.67
CA GLU A 56 -12.98 -0.32 -22.02
C GLU A 56 -13.11 0.05 -23.51
N CYS A 57 -11.99 0.16 -24.25
CA CYS A 57 -12.01 0.36 -25.71
C CYS A 57 -12.22 -0.97 -26.45
N LYS A 58 -13.38 -1.60 -26.25
CA LYS A 58 -13.72 -2.94 -26.80
C LYS A 58 -13.51 -3.06 -28.31
N ALA A 59 -13.67 -1.96 -29.06
CA ALA A 59 -13.49 -1.94 -30.51
C ALA A 59 -12.04 -2.15 -30.96
N LYS A 60 -11.07 -1.71 -30.15
CA LYS A 60 -9.64 -1.70 -30.46
C LYS A 60 -8.83 -2.68 -29.60
N LEU A 61 -9.43 -3.21 -28.52
CA LEU A 61 -8.80 -4.18 -27.64
C LEU A 61 -8.33 -5.42 -28.42
N GLY A 62 -7.03 -5.71 -28.35
CA GLY A 62 -6.40 -6.82 -29.06
C GLY A 62 -6.18 -6.62 -30.57
N LYS A 63 -6.64 -5.50 -31.14
CA LYS A 63 -6.54 -5.16 -32.58
C LYS A 63 -5.67 -3.93 -32.86
N ALA A 64 -5.30 -3.20 -31.82
CA ALA A 64 -4.51 -1.99 -31.87
C ALA A 64 -3.51 -1.97 -30.71
N HIS A 65 -2.55 -1.06 -30.79
CA HIS A 65 -1.62 -0.72 -29.73
C HIS A 65 -1.61 0.79 -29.49
N VAL A 66 -1.12 1.21 -28.32
CA VAL A 66 -0.91 2.63 -28.04
C VAL A 66 0.27 3.14 -28.87
N TYR A 67 0.05 4.22 -29.61
CA TYR A 67 1.05 4.83 -30.48
C TYR A 67 2.23 5.41 -29.67
N LYS A 68 3.43 5.26 -30.24
CA LYS A 68 4.66 5.84 -29.71
C LYS A 68 5.50 6.47 -30.83
N GLU A 69 6.24 7.50 -30.49
CA GLU A 69 7.25 8.12 -31.36
C GLU A 69 8.59 8.14 -30.61
N GLY A 70 9.49 7.21 -30.96
CA GLY A 70 10.71 6.96 -30.20
C GLY A 70 10.41 6.53 -28.76
N ASN A 71 10.74 7.40 -27.79
CA ASN A 71 10.42 7.20 -26.38
C ASN A 71 9.13 7.89 -25.92
N ASP A 72 8.53 8.74 -26.75
CA ASP A 72 7.29 9.43 -26.43
C ASP A 72 6.09 8.49 -26.64
N VAL A 73 5.34 8.22 -25.57
CA VAL A 73 4.14 7.37 -25.60
C VAL A 73 2.93 8.28 -25.51
N TYR A 74 2.03 8.20 -26.49
CA TYR A 74 0.82 9.02 -26.55
C TYR A 74 -0.31 8.41 -25.70
N ASP A 75 -0.04 8.35 -24.39
CA ASP A 75 -0.96 7.94 -23.35
C ASP A 75 -0.85 8.92 -22.18
N VAL A 76 -1.99 9.34 -21.63
CA VAL A 76 -1.97 10.16 -20.42
C VAL A 76 -3.21 9.90 -19.55
N MET A 77 -2.96 9.72 -18.25
CA MET A 77 -3.97 9.73 -17.21
C MET A 77 -3.96 11.07 -16.50
N LEU A 78 -5.10 11.74 -16.50
CA LEU A 78 -5.30 13.02 -15.81
C LEU A 78 -6.24 12.84 -14.63
N ASN A 79 -5.97 13.53 -13.53
CA ASN A 79 -6.80 13.50 -12.32
C ASN A 79 -7.13 14.92 -11.84
N GLN A 80 -8.31 15.08 -11.24
CA GLN A 80 -8.73 16.33 -10.66
C GLN A 80 -9.61 16.07 -9.44
N THR A 81 -9.17 16.57 -8.29
CA THR A 81 -9.96 16.53 -7.06
C THR A 81 -10.24 17.95 -6.57
N ASN A 82 -11.51 18.20 -6.22
CA ASN A 82 -11.96 19.39 -5.52
C ASN A 82 -13.05 18.97 -4.52
N LEU A 83 -12.69 19.00 -3.24
CA LEU A 83 -13.53 18.59 -2.12
C LEU A 83 -14.76 19.49 -1.95
N GLN A 84 -14.65 20.80 -2.20
CA GLN A 84 -15.74 21.77 -2.05
C GLN A 84 -16.97 21.40 -2.88
N PHE A 85 -16.72 20.91 -4.09
CA PHE A 85 -17.77 20.57 -5.05
C PHE A 85 -17.94 19.06 -5.25
N ASN A 86 -17.35 18.23 -4.36
CA ASN A 86 -17.31 16.77 -4.49
C ASN A 86 -16.90 16.29 -5.90
N ASN A 87 -15.92 16.99 -6.49
CA ASN A 87 -15.34 16.59 -7.75
C ASN A 87 -14.16 15.68 -7.46
N ASN A 88 -14.23 14.43 -7.89
CA ASN A 88 -13.11 13.50 -7.89
C ASN A 88 -13.12 12.78 -9.24
N LYS A 89 -12.47 13.37 -10.23
CA LYS A 89 -12.66 13.08 -11.66
C LYS A 89 -11.35 12.68 -12.34
N TYR A 90 -11.45 11.80 -13.34
CA TYR A 90 -10.34 11.50 -14.24
C TYR A 90 -10.64 11.80 -15.69
N TYR A 91 -9.57 11.84 -16.48
CA TYR A 91 -9.60 11.87 -17.92
C TYR A 91 -8.41 11.07 -18.48
N LEU A 92 -8.68 9.97 -19.16
CA LEU A 92 -7.70 9.17 -19.91
C LEU A 92 -7.74 9.60 -21.38
N ILE A 93 -6.58 9.75 -21.99
CA ILE A 93 -6.42 10.00 -23.44
C ILE A 93 -5.38 9.01 -23.97
N GLN A 94 -5.71 8.27 -25.04
CA GLN A 94 -4.79 7.37 -25.74
C GLN A 94 -4.86 7.62 -27.25
N LEU A 95 -3.70 7.73 -27.91
CA LEU A 95 -3.62 7.61 -29.36
C LEU A 95 -3.34 6.14 -29.68
N LEU A 96 -4.23 5.52 -30.46
CA LEU A 96 -4.19 4.11 -30.84
C LEU A 96 -3.85 3.98 -32.33
N GLU A 97 -3.00 3.02 -32.67
CA GLU A 97 -2.70 2.57 -34.04
C GLU A 97 -3.12 1.11 -34.21
N ASP A 98 -3.88 0.81 -35.27
CA ASP A 98 -4.32 -0.56 -35.56
C ASP A 98 -3.13 -1.45 -35.96
N ASP A 99 -3.12 -2.70 -35.53
CA ASP A 99 -2.00 -3.61 -35.76
C ASP A 99 -1.92 -4.07 -37.22
N SER A 100 -3.08 -4.20 -37.87
CA SER A 100 -3.18 -4.72 -39.24
C SER A 100 -3.03 -3.65 -40.32
N SER A 101 -3.07 -2.36 -39.94
CA SER A 101 -3.09 -1.25 -40.89
C SER A 101 -2.73 0.06 -40.20
N LYS A 102 -2.09 0.99 -40.90
CA LYS A 102 -1.81 2.35 -40.40
C LYS A 102 -3.09 3.19 -40.29
N VAL A 103 -3.94 2.84 -39.33
CA VAL A 103 -5.19 3.54 -39.02
C VAL A 103 -5.11 4.00 -37.57
N TYR A 104 -5.23 5.30 -37.38
CA TYR A 104 -5.09 5.96 -36.11
C TYR A 104 -6.45 6.33 -35.52
N SER A 105 -6.57 6.26 -34.20
CA SER A 105 -7.76 6.67 -33.46
C SER A 105 -7.37 7.28 -32.12
N VAL A 106 -8.08 8.31 -31.67
CA VAL A 106 -7.90 8.87 -30.33
C VAL A 106 -9.02 8.38 -29.43
N TRP A 107 -8.65 7.59 -28.43
CA TRP A 107 -9.54 7.11 -27.38
C TRP A 107 -9.50 8.06 -26.18
N MET A 108 -10.68 8.41 -25.66
CA MET A 108 -10.84 9.25 -24.49
C MET A 108 -11.83 8.60 -23.53
N ARG A 109 -11.53 8.57 -22.24
CA ARG A 109 -12.45 8.09 -21.20
C ARG A 109 -12.40 8.97 -19.97
N TRP A 110 -13.55 9.39 -19.45
CA TRP A 110 -13.63 10.31 -18.32
C TRP A 110 -14.82 10.02 -17.42
N GLY A 111 -14.69 10.36 -16.15
CA GLY A 111 -15.76 10.15 -15.19
C GLY A 111 -15.30 10.34 -13.76
N ARG A 112 -16.07 9.78 -12.81
CA ARG A 112 -15.73 9.78 -11.39
C ARG A 112 -14.70 8.69 -11.06
N VAL A 113 -13.80 8.97 -10.13
CA VAL A 113 -12.81 8.00 -9.62
C VAL A 113 -13.49 6.78 -8.99
N GLY A 114 -12.94 5.58 -9.24
CA GLY A 114 -13.57 4.30 -8.90
C GLY A 114 -14.66 3.77 -9.85
N LYS A 115 -15.21 4.61 -10.75
CA LYS A 115 -16.35 4.24 -11.62
C LYS A 115 -15.96 4.22 -13.10
N VAL A 116 -16.61 3.33 -13.85
CA VAL A 116 -16.54 3.35 -15.32
C VAL A 116 -17.21 4.64 -15.80
N GLY A 117 -16.48 5.40 -16.61
CA GLY A 117 -16.89 6.70 -17.09
C GLY A 117 -17.54 6.67 -18.47
N GLN A 118 -17.85 7.85 -18.99
CA GLN A 118 -18.15 8.04 -20.39
C GLN A 118 -16.88 7.91 -21.23
N ASN A 119 -17.03 7.57 -22.51
CA ASN A 119 -15.91 7.43 -23.41
C ASN A 119 -16.24 7.95 -24.81
N SER A 120 -15.19 8.12 -25.62
CA SER A 120 -15.27 8.50 -27.02
C SER A 120 -14.10 7.90 -27.77
N LEU A 121 -14.36 7.36 -28.97
CA LEU A 121 -13.34 6.90 -29.91
C LEU A 121 -13.44 7.76 -31.18
N THR A 122 -12.45 8.62 -31.40
CA THR A 122 -12.37 9.45 -32.61
C THR A 122 -11.48 8.77 -33.64
N VAL A 123 -12.06 8.31 -34.74
CA VAL A 123 -11.29 7.67 -35.83
C VAL A 123 -10.67 8.74 -36.72
N CYS A 124 -9.36 8.63 -36.96
CA CYS A 124 -8.59 9.57 -37.79
C CYS A 124 -8.16 8.98 -39.14
N GLY A 125 -8.44 7.70 -39.39
CA GLY A 125 -8.01 7.02 -40.63
C GLY A 125 -6.49 6.94 -40.69
N GLY A 126 -5.92 7.05 -41.89
CA GLY A 126 -4.46 7.05 -42.07
C GLY A 126 -3.73 8.34 -41.68
N ASP A 127 -4.45 9.34 -41.17
CA ASP A 127 -3.91 10.66 -40.85
C ASP A 127 -3.39 10.72 -39.40
N LEU A 128 -2.11 10.40 -39.24
CA LEU A 128 -1.41 10.47 -37.95
C LEU A 128 -1.33 11.90 -37.39
N LEU A 129 -1.14 12.91 -38.26
CA LEU A 129 -1.00 14.30 -37.81
C LEU A 129 -2.31 14.78 -37.19
N LYS A 130 -3.44 14.50 -37.84
CA LYS A 130 -4.76 14.76 -37.28
C LYS A 130 -4.99 14.05 -35.95
N ALA A 131 -4.56 12.78 -35.81
CA ALA A 131 -4.68 12.05 -34.54
C ALA A 131 -3.85 12.71 -33.42
N LYS A 132 -2.61 13.11 -33.73
CA LYS A 132 -1.75 13.85 -32.80
C LYS A 132 -2.38 15.20 -32.41
N ASP A 133 -2.92 15.94 -33.36
CA ASP A 133 -3.55 17.25 -33.08
C ASP A 133 -4.78 17.11 -32.19
N VAL A 134 -5.63 16.11 -32.43
CA VAL A 134 -6.80 15.82 -31.57
C VAL A 134 -6.35 15.48 -30.15
N PHE A 135 -5.31 14.65 -30.01
CA PHE A 135 -4.73 14.29 -28.72
C PHE A 135 -4.19 15.53 -27.99
N LYS A 136 -3.29 16.28 -28.62
CA LYS A 136 -2.60 17.45 -28.05
C LYS A 136 -3.58 18.56 -27.70
N LYS A 137 -4.55 18.85 -28.59
CA LYS A 137 -5.62 19.82 -28.34
C LYS A 137 -6.44 19.43 -27.12
N LYS A 138 -6.80 18.15 -26.97
CA LYS A 138 -7.56 17.69 -25.80
C LYS A 138 -6.73 17.78 -24.53
N PHE A 139 -5.46 17.39 -24.57
CA PHE A 139 -4.54 17.54 -23.45
C PHE A 139 -4.48 19.00 -22.99
N PHE A 140 -4.15 19.93 -23.90
CA PHE A 140 -4.08 21.36 -23.61
C PHE A 140 -5.41 21.94 -23.08
N GLU A 141 -6.56 21.53 -23.62
CA GLU A 141 -7.87 21.98 -23.13
C GLU A 141 -8.09 21.61 -21.64
N LYS A 142 -7.65 20.42 -21.24
CA LYS A 142 -7.85 19.85 -19.91
C LYS A 142 -6.79 20.27 -18.89
N THR A 143 -5.55 20.49 -19.33
CA THR A 143 -4.40 20.77 -18.45
C THR A 143 -3.88 22.19 -18.53
N LYS A 144 -4.13 22.89 -19.66
CA LYS A 144 -3.49 24.17 -20.02
C LYS A 144 -1.97 24.11 -20.17
N ASN A 145 -1.44 22.91 -20.41
CA ASN A 145 -0.03 22.65 -20.73
C ASN A 145 0.07 22.09 -22.15
N GLU A 146 1.17 22.39 -22.83
CA GLU A 146 1.49 21.80 -24.14
C GLU A 146 2.05 20.39 -23.96
N TRP A 147 1.70 19.48 -24.87
CA TRP A 147 2.09 18.06 -24.75
C TRP A 147 3.59 17.86 -24.89
N GLU A 148 4.22 18.64 -25.78
CA GLU A 148 5.63 18.64 -26.10
C GLU A 148 6.49 19.14 -24.93
N HIS A 149 5.91 19.95 -24.05
CA HIS A 149 6.58 20.56 -22.89
C HIS A 149 6.08 19.97 -21.56
N ARG A 150 5.52 18.75 -21.59
CA ARG A 150 4.99 18.08 -20.39
C ARG A 150 6.06 17.67 -19.39
N ASP A 151 7.34 17.63 -19.76
CA ASP A 151 8.43 17.39 -18.81
C ASP A 151 8.56 18.54 -17.80
N SER A 152 8.13 19.74 -18.18
CA SER A 152 7.98 20.92 -17.32
C SER A 152 6.51 21.20 -16.98
N PHE A 153 5.70 20.16 -16.79
CA PHE A 153 4.27 20.32 -16.50
C PHE A 153 4.02 21.15 -15.23
N GLU A 154 3.15 22.15 -15.35
CA GLU A 154 2.72 22.97 -14.22
C GLU A 154 1.22 22.86 -13.98
N LYS A 155 0.85 22.51 -12.75
CA LYS A 155 -0.55 22.36 -12.37
C LYS A 155 -1.27 23.71 -12.35
N VAL A 156 -2.24 23.90 -13.25
CA VAL A 156 -3.11 25.09 -13.28
C VAL A 156 -4.35 24.90 -12.40
N ALA A 157 -4.69 25.90 -11.58
CA ALA A 157 -5.86 25.90 -10.72
C ALA A 157 -7.16 25.63 -11.51
N GLY A 158 -8.06 24.80 -10.97
CA GLY A 158 -9.32 24.44 -11.62
C GLY A 158 -9.20 23.55 -12.88
N LYS A 159 -7.98 23.16 -13.27
CA LYS A 159 -7.70 22.21 -14.36
C LYS A 159 -7.29 20.84 -13.85
N TYR A 160 -7.14 19.87 -14.76
CA TYR A 160 -6.64 18.54 -14.42
C TYR A 160 -5.12 18.58 -14.16
N ASP A 161 -4.67 17.69 -13.29
CA ASP A 161 -3.25 17.38 -13.06
C ASP A 161 -2.86 16.12 -13.84
N MET A 162 -1.59 15.99 -14.17
CA MET A 162 -1.05 14.81 -14.83
C MET A 162 -0.60 13.78 -13.79
N VAL A 163 -1.01 12.52 -13.96
CA VAL A 163 -0.50 11.41 -13.16
C VAL A 163 0.61 10.74 -13.96
N PHE A 164 1.85 10.86 -13.50
CA PHE A 164 3.00 10.26 -14.18
C PHE A 164 2.96 8.74 -14.05
N MET A 165 2.92 8.06 -15.19
CA MET A 165 2.89 6.60 -15.30
C MET A 165 4.16 6.09 -15.99
N ASP A 166 4.80 5.08 -15.44
CA ASP A 166 5.93 4.39 -16.08
C ASP A 166 5.42 3.30 -17.04
N TYR A 167 5.75 3.46 -18.33
CA TYR A 167 5.43 2.55 -19.43
C TYR A 167 6.69 1.89 -20.02
N SER A 168 7.83 1.96 -19.34
CA SER A 168 9.04 1.29 -19.81
C SER A 168 8.86 -0.24 -19.79
N THR A 169 8.88 -0.81 -21.01
CA THR A 169 9.06 -2.23 -21.41
C THR A 169 8.13 -3.28 -20.81
N ASN A 170 7.33 -3.92 -21.69
CA ASN A 170 6.66 -5.21 -21.47
C ASN A 170 6.32 -5.81 -22.86
N GLU A 171 7.30 -6.41 -23.54
CA GLU A 171 7.02 -7.28 -24.69
C GLU A 171 6.85 -8.71 -24.18
N LYS A 172 5.67 -9.30 -24.38
CA LYS A 172 5.43 -10.71 -24.05
C LYS A 172 6.17 -11.60 -25.05
N ILE A 173 7.05 -12.46 -24.56
CA ILE A 173 7.45 -13.70 -25.24
C ILE A 173 7.01 -14.88 -24.37
N ALA A 174 6.56 -15.95 -25.03
CA ALA A 174 5.95 -17.12 -24.41
C ALA A 174 6.86 -17.79 -23.36
N ALA A 175 6.25 -18.25 -22.25
CA ALA A 175 6.97 -18.93 -21.18
C ALA A 175 7.57 -20.27 -21.67
N PRO A 176 8.88 -20.51 -21.49
CA PRO A 176 9.49 -21.81 -21.68
C PRO A 176 9.01 -22.82 -20.61
N PRO A 177 9.24 -24.13 -20.81
CA PRO A 177 8.92 -25.15 -19.81
C PRO A 177 9.71 -24.88 -18.51
N ARG A 178 9.00 -24.78 -17.39
CA ARG A 178 9.56 -24.34 -16.10
C ARG A 178 10.41 -25.45 -15.48
N LYS A 179 11.69 -25.18 -15.22
CA LYS A 179 12.51 -25.97 -14.29
C LYS A 179 11.90 -25.91 -12.88
N THR A 180 12.08 -26.96 -12.08
CA THR A 180 11.73 -26.96 -10.65
C THR A 180 12.64 -26.02 -9.88
N SER A 181 12.10 -25.32 -8.87
CA SER A 181 12.89 -24.47 -7.97
C SER A 181 13.94 -25.28 -7.21
N GLU A 182 15.10 -24.69 -6.97
CA GLU A 182 16.19 -25.25 -6.16
C GLU A 182 16.14 -24.75 -4.69
N LEU A 183 15.22 -23.83 -4.38
CA LEU A 183 15.09 -23.23 -3.05
C LEU A 183 14.41 -24.19 -2.04
N ASP A 184 14.72 -24.03 -0.75
CA ASP A 184 13.98 -24.69 0.34
C ASP A 184 12.49 -24.34 0.27
N SER A 185 11.61 -25.30 0.53
CA SER A 185 10.15 -25.12 0.42
C SER A 185 9.61 -24.01 1.33
N ARG A 186 10.25 -23.75 2.47
CA ARG A 186 9.91 -22.63 3.37
C ARG A 186 10.25 -21.28 2.75
N ILE A 187 11.35 -21.20 2.00
CA ILE A 187 11.73 -19.99 1.24
C ILE A 187 10.75 -19.79 0.09
N GLN A 188 10.41 -20.86 -0.66
CA GLN A 188 9.43 -20.77 -1.74
C GLN A 188 8.08 -20.23 -1.22
N SER A 189 7.58 -20.80 -0.11
CA SER A 189 6.34 -20.35 0.53
C SER A 189 6.43 -18.90 1.06
N LEU A 190 7.59 -18.47 1.56
CA LEU A 190 7.82 -17.08 1.95
C LEU A 190 7.77 -16.13 0.75
N LEU A 191 8.42 -16.49 -0.36
CA LEU A 191 8.44 -15.69 -1.59
C LEU A 191 7.05 -15.58 -2.20
N GLU A 192 6.29 -16.67 -2.24
CA GLU A 192 4.89 -16.67 -2.66
C GLU A 192 4.05 -15.70 -1.81
N LEU A 193 4.28 -15.67 -0.50
CA LEU A 193 3.59 -14.76 0.42
C LEU A 193 3.93 -13.28 0.16
N ILE A 194 5.22 -12.95 0.02
CA ILE A 194 5.66 -11.54 -0.09
C ILE A 194 5.65 -11.01 -1.53
N CYS A 195 5.58 -11.86 -2.55
CA CYS A 195 5.52 -11.47 -3.96
C CYS A 195 4.11 -11.62 -4.57
N ASP A 196 3.08 -11.85 -3.76
CA ASP A 196 1.69 -11.92 -4.24
C ASP A 196 1.16 -10.53 -4.62
N LEU A 197 1.18 -10.25 -5.93
CA LEU A 197 0.67 -9.01 -6.50
C LEU A 197 -0.82 -8.78 -6.21
N LYS A 198 -1.63 -9.83 -6.03
CA LYS A 198 -3.05 -9.68 -5.69
C LYS A 198 -3.20 -9.22 -4.24
N ALA A 199 -2.47 -9.82 -3.31
CA ALA A 199 -2.46 -9.40 -1.92
C ALA A 199 -1.96 -7.95 -1.77
N MET A 200 -0.95 -7.54 -2.54
CA MET A 200 -0.51 -6.15 -2.61
C MET A 200 -1.61 -5.21 -3.13
N GLU A 201 -2.39 -5.65 -4.13
CA GLU A 201 -3.51 -4.87 -4.68
C GLU A 201 -4.62 -4.69 -3.66
N GLU A 202 -5.01 -5.77 -2.99
CA GLU A 202 -6.01 -5.75 -1.92
C GLU A 202 -5.58 -4.83 -0.76
N CYS A 203 -4.30 -4.85 -0.38
CA CYS A 203 -3.76 -3.98 0.66
C CYS A 203 -3.96 -2.49 0.34
N VAL A 204 -3.60 -2.03 -0.86
CA VAL A 204 -3.76 -0.61 -1.21
C VAL A 204 -5.22 -0.23 -1.48
N LEU A 205 -6.05 -1.17 -1.94
CA LEU A 205 -7.50 -0.98 -2.06
C LEU A 205 -8.16 -0.74 -0.69
N GLU A 206 -7.73 -1.46 0.34
CA GLU A 206 -8.18 -1.24 1.72
C GLU A 206 -7.88 0.20 2.18
N MET A 207 -6.71 0.71 1.79
CA MET A 207 -6.25 2.08 2.02
C MET A 207 -6.90 3.14 1.11
N LYS A 208 -7.89 2.73 0.30
CA LYS A 208 -8.71 3.54 -0.62
C LYS A 208 -7.97 4.07 -1.86
N PHE A 209 -6.85 3.46 -2.23
CA PHE A 209 -6.13 3.81 -3.46
C PHE A 209 -6.84 3.24 -4.71
N ASP A 210 -6.91 4.00 -5.82
CA ASP A 210 -7.59 3.57 -7.06
C ASP A 210 -6.64 2.80 -8.00
N THR A 211 -6.55 1.48 -7.79
CA THR A 211 -5.71 0.57 -8.61
C THR A 211 -6.18 0.44 -10.05
N LYS A 212 -7.46 0.73 -10.36
CA LYS A 212 -7.98 0.63 -11.73
C LYS A 212 -7.42 1.71 -12.65
N LYS A 213 -7.07 2.87 -12.09
CA LYS A 213 -6.53 4.01 -12.84
C LYS A 213 -5.04 4.11 -12.75
N ALA A 214 -4.51 3.81 -11.58
CA ALA A 214 -3.09 3.78 -11.33
C ALA A 214 -2.72 2.35 -10.93
N PRO A 215 -2.61 1.43 -11.91
CA PRO A 215 -2.21 0.06 -11.64
C PRO A 215 -0.92 0.00 -10.84
N LEU A 216 -0.79 -1.04 -10.03
CA LEU A 216 0.38 -1.27 -9.20
C LEU A 216 1.68 -1.20 -10.02
N GLY A 217 2.67 -0.52 -9.46
CA GLY A 217 3.99 -0.35 -10.05
C GLY A 217 4.05 0.60 -11.25
N LYS A 218 2.97 1.32 -11.56
CA LYS A 218 2.98 2.36 -12.60
C LYS A 218 3.16 3.78 -12.07
N LEU A 219 2.83 4.07 -10.81
CA LEU A 219 3.22 5.36 -10.22
C LEU A 219 4.74 5.48 -10.31
N THR A 220 5.22 6.62 -10.79
CA THR A 220 6.65 6.91 -10.80
C THR A 220 7.14 7.28 -9.39
N PRO A 221 8.44 7.13 -9.10
CA PRO A 221 9.01 7.64 -7.85
C PRO A 221 8.72 9.14 -7.66
N GLU A 222 8.76 9.92 -8.75
CA GLU A 222 8.44 11.36 -8.76
C GLU A 222 7.01 11.63 -8.28
N GLN A 223 6.04 10.81 -8.72
CA GLN A 223 4.65 10.93 -8.28
C GLN A 223 4.50 10.66 -6.78
N ILE A 224 5.21 9.66 -6.25
CA ILE A 224 5.21 9.33 -4.81
C ILE A 224 5.83 10.47 -4.00
N ARG A 225 6.98 11.01 -4.44
CA ARG A 225 7.62 12.19 -3.83
C ARG A 225 6.72 13.42 -3.85
N ALA A 226 6.00 13.63 -4.96
CA ALA A 226 5.01 14.68 -5.07
C ALA A 226 3.82 14.46 -4.10
N GLY A 227 3.45 13.20 -3.83
CA GLY A 227 2.50 12.80 -2.80
C GLY A 227 2.97 13.18 -1.39
N TYR A 228 4.21 12.83 -1.04
CA TYR A 228 4.81 13.21 0.25
C TYR A 228 4.86 14.72 0.44
N SER A 229 5.27 15.45 -0.59
CA SER A 229 5.29 16.92 -0.58
C SER A 229 3.89 17.52 -0.35
N ALA A 230 2.84 16.88 -0.86
CA ALA A 230 1.46 17.31 -0.60
C ALA A 230 1.03 17.01 0.84
N LEU A 231 1.39 15.84 1.38
CA LEU A 231 1.17 15.51 2.79
C LEU A 231 1.93 16.47 3.73
N LYS A 232 3.14 16.91 3.36
CA LYS A 232 3.92 17.87 4.14
C LYS A 232 3.18 19.21 4.30
N LYS A 233 2.53 19.68 3.23
CA LYS A 233 1.67 20.88 3.29
C LYS A 233 0.47 20.69 4.21
N ILE A 234 -0.11 19.48 4.23
CA ILE A 234 -1.20 19.14 5.15
C ILE A 234 -0.70 19.20 6.59
N GLU A 235 0.44 18.59 6.89
CA GLU A 235 1.11 18.67 8.20
C GLU A 235 1.31 20.13 8.66
N ASP A 236 1.86 20.97 7.78
CA ASP A 236 2.10 22.40 8.07
C ASP A 236 0.79 23.15 8.35
N CYS A 237 -0.32 22.74 7.73
CA CYS A 237 -1.64 23.29 8.02
C CYS A 237 -2.17 22.82 9.38
N LEU A 238 -1.98 21.54 9.74
CA LEU A 238 -2.42 20.97 11.02
C LEU A 238 -1.66 21.57 12.22
N LYS A 239 -0.37 21.88 12.05
CA LYS A 239 0.46 22.51 13.09
C LYS A 239 0.08 23.97 13.38
N LYS A 240 -0.56 24.66 12.45
CA LYS A 240 -0.96 26.07 12.62
C LYS A 240 -2.25 26.16 13.45
N LYS A 241 -2.17 26.71 14.66
CA LYS A 241 -3.32 27.00 15.56
C LYS A 241 -4.44 27.87 14.94
N LYS A 242 -4.16 28.57 13.83
CA LYS A 242 -5.11 29.36 13.01
C LYS A 242 -5.00 29.01 11.52
N GLY A 243 -4.75 27.75 11.18
CA GLY A 243 -4.80 27.32 9.78
C GLY A 243 -6.17 27.64 9.19
N SER A 244 -6.21 28.45 8.12
CA SER A 244 -7.47 28.70 7.43
C SER A 244 -8.00 27.36 6.93
N SER A 245 -9.26 27.03 7.25
CA SER A 245 -9.94 25.82 6.75
C SER A 245 -9.78 25.65 5.23
N ARG A 246 -9.61 26.78 4.50
CA ARG A 246 -9.35 26.83 3.06
C ARG A 246 -7.97 26.30 2.65
N ASP A 247 -6.91 26.55 3.43
CA ASP A 247 -5.55 26.12 3.09
C ASP A 247 -5.41 24.61 3.25
N LEU A 248 -5.94 24.07 4.34
CA LEU A 248 -6.00 22.62 4.57
C LEU A 248 -6.77 21.90 3.48
N LEU A 249 -7.91 22.48 3.08
CA LEU A 249 -8.76 21.96 2.02
C LEU A 249 -8.04 21.94 0.66
N GLU A 250 -7.27 22.98 0.34
CA GLU A 250 -6.48 23.01 -0.89
C GLU A 250 -5.30 22.02 -0.85
N ALA A 251 -4.65 21.88 0.31
CA ALA A 251 -3.62 20.86 0.50
C ALA A 251 -4.18 19.43 0.34
N CYS A 252 -5.38 19.17 0.87
CA CYS A 252 -6.10 17.90 0.66
C CYS A 252 -6.48 17.69 -0.81
N ASN A 253 -6.96 18.73 -1.51
CA ASN A 253 -7.23 18.68 -2.95
C ASN A 253 -5.97 18.27 -3.72
N GLN A 254 -4.83 18.90 -3.39
CA GLN A 254 -3.54 18.61 -4.03
C GLN A 254 -3.13 17.15 -3.79
N PHE A 255 -3.24 16.65 -2.55
CA PHE A 255 -2.89 15.26 -2.23
C PHE A 255 -3.75 14.25 -3.02
N TYR A 256 -5.08 14.35 -2.96
CA TYR A 256 -5.95 13.40 -3.67
C TYR A 256 -5.92 13.53 -5.19
N THR A 257 -5.53 14.71 -5.70
CA THR A 257 -5.26 14.91 -7.12
C THR A 257 -4.00 14.16 -7.54
N ARG A 258 -2.93 14.21 -6.74
CA ARG A 258 -1.66 13.53 -7.02
C ARG A 258 -1.73 12.02 -6.78
N ILE A 259 -2.47 11.58 -5.77
CA ILE A 259 -2.57 10.18 -5.37
C ILE A 259 -4.03 9.76 -5.52
N PRO A 260 -4.40 9.08 -6.62
CA PRO A 260 -5.79 8.74 -6.90
C PRO A 260 -6.42 7.87 -5.81
N HIS A 261 -7.58 8.30 -5.30
CA HIS A 261 -8.34 7.58 -4.28
C HIS A 261 -9.78 7.34 -4.71
N ASP A 262 -10.30 6.14 -4.45
CA ASP A 262 -11.70 5.79 -4.65
C ASP A 262 -12.51 5.94 -3.36
N PHE A 263 -13.34 6.99 -3.30
CA PHE A 263 -14.28 7.25 -2.21
C PHE A 263 -15.73 6.91 -2.56
N GLY A 264 -15.96 6.20 -3.67
CA GLY A 264 -17.30 5.97 -4.20
C GLY A 264 -18.00 7.31 -4.47
N LEU A 265 -19.28 7.43 -4.11
CA LEU A 265 -20.06 8.66 -4.30
C LEU A 265 -19.85 9.72 -3.20
N LYS A 266 -19.20 9.34 -2.08
CA LYS A 266 -18.97 10.24 -0.96
C LYS A 266 -17.92 11.29 -1.33
N THR A 267 -18.05 12.47 -0.72
CA THR A 267 -17.03 13.51 -0.80
C THR A 267 -15.71 12.96 -0.22
N PRO A 268 -14.56 13.17 -0.89
CA PRO A 268 -13.27 12.84 -0.29
C PRO A 268 -13.13 13.51 1.08
N PRO A 269 -12.72 12.76 2.14
CA PRO A 269 -12.62 13.32 3.48
C PRO A 269 -11.43 14.28 3.57
N LEU A 270 -11.57 15.34 4.39
CA LEU A 270 -10.42 16.13 4.81
C LEU A 270 -9.48 15.26 5.66
N ILE A 271 -8.19 15.57 5.62
CA ILE A 271 -7.18 14.97 6.51
C ILE A 271 -6.97 16.00 7.64
N GLN A 272 -7.61 15.77 8.79
CA GLN A 272 -7.73 16.73 9.88
C GLN A 272 -6.98 16.29 11.14
N THR A 273 -6.61 15.02 11.26
CA THR A 273 -5.88 14.49 12.43
C THR A 273 -4.51 13.94 12.05
N GLU A 274 -3.64 13.82 13.05
CA GLU A 274 -2.33 13.20 12.85
C GLU A 274 -2.46 11.73 12.45
N GLU A 275 -3.45 11.01 12.97
CA GLU A 275 -3.72 9.60 12.65
C GLU A 275 -4.10 9.43 11.18
N GLU A 276 -4.96 10.30 10.64
CA GLU A 276 -5.32 10.29 9.23
C GLU A 276 -4.12 10.59 8.34
N LEU A 277 -3.27 11.55 8.74
CA LEU A 277 -2.03 11.87 8.06
C LEU A 277 -1.06 10.66 8.06
N LYS A 278 -0.87 10.01 9.21
CA LYS A 278 -0.07 8.78 9.36
C LYS A 278 -0.57 7.67 8.44
N ALA A 279 -1.88 7.47 8.34
CA ALA A 279 -2.47 6.48 7.44
C ALA A 279 -2.14 6.76 5.97
N LYS A 280 -2.05 8.04 5.56
CA LYS A 280 -1.65 8.41 4.19
C LYS A 280 -0.15 8.32 3.94
N ILE A 281 0.69 8.55 4.95
CA ILE A 281 2.13 8.28 4.88
C ILE A 281 2.37 6.78 4.64
N ALA A 282 1.72 5.93 5.44
CA ALA A 282 1.81 4.48 5.30
C ALA A 282 1.36 3.99 3.90
N LEU A 283 0.38 4.66 3.28
CA LEU A 283 -0.03 4.35 1.91
C LEU A 283 1.10 4.63 0.91
N LEU A 284 1.78 5.77 1.03
CA LEU A 284 2.88 6.12 0.12
C LEU A 284 4.08 5.19 0.29
N GLU A 285 4.39 4.79 1.53
CA GLU A 285 5.42 3.80 1.84
C GLU A 285 5.10 2.46 1.14
N ALA A 286 3.88 1.94 1.34
CA ALA A 286 3.44 0.71 0.70
C ALA A 286 3.45 0.79 -0.84
N LEU A 287 3.01 1.91 -1.42
CA LEU A 287 3.07 2.12 -2.87
C LEU A 287 4.51 2.11 -3.41
N SER A 288 5.45 2.67 -2.65
CA SER A 288 6.87 2.65 -3.01
C SER A 288 7.44 1.24 -3.00
N ASP A 289 7.13 0.43 -1.99
CA ASP A 289 7.62 -0.95 -1.89
C ASP A 289 6.97 -1.88 -2.91
N ILE A 290 5.68 -1.72 -3.17
CA ILE A 290 4.98 -2.45 -4.23
C ILE A 290 5.58 -2.11 -5.60
N GLN A 291 5.99 -0.86 -5.84
CA GLN A 291 6.66 -0.50 -7.08
C GLN A 291 7.97 -1.27 -7.27
N ILE A 292 8.77 -1.43 -6.21
CA ILE A 292 10.00 -2.22 -6.21
C ILE A 292 9.67 -3.68 -6.51
N ALA A 293 8.67 -4.24 -5.82
CA ALA A 293 8.25 -5.63 -6.01
C ALA A 293 7.77 -5.90 -7.44
N VAL A 294 6.94 -5.01 -8.00
CA VAL A 294 6.46 -5.13 -9.38
C VAL A 294 7.62 -5.06 -10.39
N LYS A 295 8.59 -4.16 -10.18
CA LYS A 295 9.78 -4.08 -11.04
C LYS A 295 10.60 -5.36 -10.97
N MET A 296 10.78 -5.91 -9.77
CA MET A 296 11.52 -7.16 -9.54
C MET A 296 10.87 -8.34 -10.25
N VAL A 297 9.55 -8.52 -10.08
CA VAL A 297 8.79 -9.59 -10.75
C VAL A 297 8.89 -9.49 -12.27
N LYS A 298 8.87 -8.27 -12.83
CA LYS A 298 8.96 -8.06 -14.29
C LYS A 298 10.34 -8.29 -14.89
N SER A 299 11.41 -7.92 -14.18
CA SER A 299 12.79 -8.13 -14.65
C SER A 299 13.18 -9.62 -14.77
N SER A 300 12.31 -10.51 -14.30
CA SER A 300 12.54 -11.94 -14.23
C SER A 300 12.06 -12.73 -15.44
N GLU A 301 11.74 -12.12 -16.60
CA GLU A 301 11.13 -12.83 -17.74
C GLU A 301 12.14 -13.48 -18.73
N ASP A 302 13.42 -13.05 -18.77
CA ASP A 302 14.39 -13.42 -19.84
C ASP A 302 15.38 -14.58 -19.52
N SER A 303 15.22 -15.30 -18.41
CA SER A 303 16.09 -16.43 -18.00
C SER A 303 15.42 -17.80 -18.26
N ASP A 304 16.14 -18.91 -18.03
CA ASP A 304 15.63 -20.30 -18.01
C ASP A 304 15.38 -20.82 -16.57
N GLU A 305 15.67 -20.00 -15.56
CA GLU A 305 15.59 -20.35 -14.13
C GLU A 305 14.14 -20.37 -13.61
N HIS A 306 13.82 -21.04 -12.50
CA HIS A 306 12.46 -20.96 -11.96
C HIS A 306 12.14 -19.51 -11.46
N PRO A 307 10.90 -18.99 -11.63
CA PRO A 307 10.59 -17.59 -11.31
C PRO A 307 10.84 -17.18 -9.85
N LEU A 308 10.58 -18.07 -8.88
CA LEU A 308 10.85 -17.78 -7.46
C LEU A 308 12.35 -17.61 -7.20
N ASP A 309 13.18 -18.39 -7.86
CA ASP A 309 14.63 -18.39 -7.73
C ASP A 309 15.20 -17.08 -8.27
N ARG A 310 14.70 -16.61 -9.43
CA ARG A 310 15.04 -15.27 -9.95
C ARG A 310 14.62 -14.15 -9.01
N GLN A 311 13.41 -14.24 -8.45
CA GLN A 311 12.91 -13.27 -7.47
C GLN A 311 13.81 -13.25 -6.23
N TYR A 312 14.17 -14.43 -5.72
CA TYR A 312 15.08 -14.59 -4.59
C TYR A 312 16.46 -13.97 -4.87
N HIS A 313 17.07 -14.26 -6.02
CA HIS A 313 18.33 -13.64 -6.43
C HIS A 313 18.24 -12.11 -6.53
N SER A 314 17.09 -11.60 -6.98
CA SER A 314 16.84 -10.16 -7.09
C SER A 314 16.72 -9.47 -5.73
N LEU A 315 16.36 -10.20 -4.67
CA LEU A 315 16.40 -9.68 -3.30
C LEU A 315 17.83 -9.39 -2.82
N ARG A 316 18.87 -10.02 -3.40
CA ARG A 316 20.27 -9.87 -2.95
C ARG A 316 20.42 -10.01 -1.42
N CYS A 317 19.67 -10.95 -0.88
CA CYS A 317 19.51 -11.17 0.54
C CYS A 317 19.39 -12.68 0.77
N LYS A 318 20.40 -13.26 1.43
CA LYS A 318 20.42 -14.68 1.72
C LYS A 318 19.50 -14.96 2.89
N LEU A 319 18.55 -15.87 2.68
CA LEU A 319 17.65 -16.38 3.70
C LEU A 319 17.95 -17.85 3.90
N GLN A 320 18.24 -18.24 5.14
CA GLN A 320 18.44 -19.64 5.50
C GLN A 320 17.43 -20.01 6.59
N PRO A 321 16.50 -20.94 6.33
CA PRO A 321 15.56 -21.40 7.34
C PRO A 321 16.28 -22.08 8.50
N LEU A 322 15.89 -21.74 9.72
CA LEU A 322 16.41 -22.36 10.94
C LEU A 322 15.58 -23.60 11.30
N ASP A 323 16.25 -24.61 11.87
CA ASP A 323 15.61 -25.79 12.42
C ASP A 323 15.10 -25.47 13.85
N SER A 324 13.89 -25.92 14.19
CA SER A 324 13.27 -25.66 15.49
C SER A 324 14.00 -26.33 16.66
N SER A 325 14.85 -27.33 16.39
CA SER A 325 15.71 -27.94 17.40
C SER A 325 16.90 -27.06 17.80
N ASN A 326 17.30 -26.10 16.94
CA ASN A 326 18.43 -25.21 17.17
C ASN A 326 18.21 -24.30 18.40
N ASN A 327 19.27 -24.08 19.18
CA ASN A 327 19.24 -23.17 20.32
C ASN A 327 18.88 -21.74 19.90
N GLU A 328 19.40 -21.28 18.76
CA GLU A 328 19.10 -19.97 18.19
C GLU A 328 17.59 -19.78 17.95
N TYR A 329 16.93 -20.78 17.35
CA TYR A 329 15.49 -20.78 17.13
C TYR A 329 14.73 -20.64 18.46
N LYS A 330 15.09 -21.45 19.47
CA LYS A 330 14.44 -21.46 20.78
C LYS A 330 14.59 -20.13 21.52
N VAL A 331 15.77 -19.52 21.45
CA VAL A 331 16.04 -18.20 22.03
C VAL A 331 15.16 -17.14 21.36
N ILE A 332 15.05 -17.14 20.03
CA ILE A 332 14.23 -16.18 19.30
C ILE A 332 12.73 -16.38 19.57
N GLU A 333 12.27 -17.62 19.58
CA GLU A 333 10.88 -17.98 19.93
C GLU A 333 10.54 -17.55 21.37
N GLN A 334 11.44 -17.82 22.31
CA GLN A 334 11.29 -17.36 23.69
C GLN A 334 11.28 -15.83 23.77
N TYR A 335 12.11 -15.13 22.99
CA TYR A 335 12.12 -13.67 22.94
C TYR A 335 10.77 -13.13 22.45
N LEU A 336 10.19 -13.73 21.41
CA LEU A 336 8.86 -13.38 20.91
C LEU A 336 7.80 -13.48 22.01
N HIS A 337 7.74 -14.61 22.71
CA HIS A 337 6.70 -14.88 23.70
C HIS A 337 6.87 -14.09 25.00
N THR A 338 8.10 -14.00 25.52
CA THR A 338 8.36 -13.33 26.80
C THR A 338 8.19 -11.81 26.71
N THR A 339 8.31 -11.24 25.50
CA THR A 339 8.13 -9.80 25.27
C THR A 339 6.81 -9.42 24.61
N HIS A 340 5.82 -10.33 24.66
CA HIS A 340 4.44 -9.99 24.32
C HIS A 340 3.87 -9.08 25.42
N ALA A 341 3.61 -7.84 25.07
CA ALA A 341 3.11 -6.83 26.00
C ALA A 341 1.70 -7.17 26.52
N PRO A 342 1.44 -7.06 27.84
CA PRO A 342 0.15 -7.48 28.43
C PRO A 342 -1.04 -6.61 28.00
N THR A 343 -0.81 -5.39 27.50
CA THR A 343 -1.87 -4.52 26.97
C THR A 343 -2.29 -4.86 25.54
N HIS A 344 -1.56 -5.73 24.84
CA HIS A 344 -1.88 -6.18 23.47
C HIS A 344 -2.52 -7.57 23.54
N CYS A 345 -3.70 -7.65 24.15
CA CYS A 345 -4.37 -8.92 24.48
C CYS A 345 -5.40 -9.38 23.44
N ASP A 346 -5.56 -8.62 22.35
CA ASP A 346 -6.47 -8.90 21.24
C ASP A 346 -5.99 -10.05 20.34
N TYR A 347 -4.72 -10.43 20.43
CA TYR A 347 -4.15 -11.58 19.74
C TYR A 347 -3.03 -12.25 20.55
N THR A 348 -2.76 -13.52 20.22
CA THR A 348 -1.49 -14.18 20.53
C THR A 348 -0.68 -14.41 19.26
N MET A 349 0.60 -14.73 19.39
CA MET A 349 1.49 -14.98 18.26
C MET A 349 2.05 -16.41 18.33
N THR A 350 2.14 -17.08 17.19
CA THR A 350 2.77 -18.39 17.03
C THR A 350 3.83 -18.31 15.93
N VAL A 351 5.06 -18.73 16.23
CA VAL A 351 6.11 -18.83 15.22
C VAL A 351 5.76 -19.96 14.24
N LEU A 352 5.78 -19.66 12.95
CA LEU A 352 5.68 -20.65 11.88
C LEU A 352 7.06 -21.04 11.38
N ASP A 353 7.89 -20.04 11.08
CA ASP A 353 9.26 -20.23 10.61
C ASP A 353 10.15 -19.09 11.08
N ILE A 354 11.45 -19.38 11.21
CA ILE A 354 12.50 -18.38 11.44
C ILE A 354 13.54 -18.56 10.35
N PHE A 355 13.94 -17.47 9.71
CA PHE A 355 14.99 -17.45 8.71
C PHE A 355 16.13 -16.58 9.24
N SER A 356 17.36 -17.08 9.22
CA SER A 356 18.53 -16.19 9.33
C SER A 356 18.65 -15.37 8.06
N VAL A 357 18.94 -14.09 8.23
CA VAL A 357 19.03 -13.09 7.17
C VAL A 357 20.48 -12.63 7.06
N ASP A 358 21.00 -12.62 5.83
CA ASP A 358 22.31 -12.06 5.52
C ASP A 358 22.20 -11.25 4.23
N ARG A 359 22.06 -9.92 4.37
CA ARG A 359 21.95 -9.00 3.24
C ARG A 359 23.31 -8.43 2.86
N ASP A 360 23.59 -8.42 1.56
CA ASP A 360 24.85 -7.92 1.04
C ASP A 360 25.14 -6.47 1.49
N GLY A 361 26.32 -6.26 2.07
CA GLY A 361 26.81 -4.94 2.47
C GLY A 361 26.53 -4.53 3.91
N GLU A 362 25.76 -5.30 4.69
CA GLU A 362 25.54 -5.01 6.11
C GLU A 362 26.64 -5.62 7.00
N LYS A 363 27.34 -4.79 7.78
CA LYS A 363 28.38 -5.22 8.73
C LYS A 363 28.38 -4.33 9.96
N ILE A 364 28.23 -4.91 11.16
CA ILE A 364 28.31 -4.17 12.44
C ILE A 364 28.92 -5.07 13.54
N LEU A 365 29.53 -4.47 14.58
CA LEU A 365 30.39 -5.15 15.56
C LEU A 365 29.96 -5.08 17.04
N LEU A 366 28.89 -4.37 17.46
CA LEU A 366 28.45 -4.31 18.88
C LEU A 366 26.95 -3.98 19.03
N LEU A 367 26.08 -4.96 19.35
CA LEU A 367 24.67 -4.86 18.96
C LEU A 367 23.65 -5.43 19.96
N THR A 368 22.57 -4.68 20.16
CA THR A 368 21.32 -5.16 20.78
C THR A 368 20.41 -5.68 19.67
N LEU A 369 19.78 -6.83 19.88
CA LEU A 369 18.82 -7.42 18.96
C LEU A 369 17.42 -6.85 19.26
N LEU A 370 16.82 -6.16 18.29
CA LEU A 370 15.54 -5.46 18.48
C LEU A 370 14.53 -5.77 17.36
N TRP A 371 13.24 -5.66 17.69
CA TRP A 371 12.12 -5.96 16.81
C TRP A 371 11.77 -4.79 15.88
N HIS A 372 11.51 -5.11 14.62
CA HIS A 372 10.88 -4.24 13.64
C HIS A 372 9.72 -4.99 12.98
N GLY A 373 8.58 -4.31 12.82
CA GLY A 373 7.40 -4.86 12.14
C GLY A 373 6.96 -3.96 11.01
N SER A 374 6.43 -4.56 9.94
CA SER A 374 5.93 -3.85 8.77
C SER A 374 4.87 -4.67 8.05
N ARG A 375 4.06 -4.01 7.22
CA ARG A 375 3.02 -4.66 6.40
C ARG A 375 3.64 -5.67 5.44
N LEU A 376 2.89 -6.71 5.10
CA LEU A 376 3.34 -7.75 4.15
C LEU A 376 3.83 -7.16 2.81
N SER A 377 3.18 -6.11 2.31
CA SER A 377 3.53 -5.42 1.06
C SER A 377 4.94 -4.82 1.03
N ASN A 378 5.56 -4.60 2.19
CA ASN A 378 6.80 -3.84 2.31
C ASN A 378 8.05 -4.72 2.30
N TRP A 379 7.90 -6.03 2.56
CA TRP A 379 9.04 -6.91 2.81
C TRP A 379 9.94 -7.15 1.60
N VAL A 380 9.39 -7.11 0.38
CA VAL A 380 10.23 -7.16 -0.83
C VAL A 380 11.17 -5.95 -0.89
N GLY A 381 10.66 -4.75 -0.57
CA GLY A 381 11.46 -3.53 -0.50
C GLY A 381 12.51 -3.59 0.62
N ILE A 382 12.10 -4.03 1.81
CA ILE A 382 12.98 -4.15 2.99
C ILE A 382 14.10 -5.17 2.75
N LEU A 383 13.79 -6.37 2.25
CA LEU A 383 14.80 -7.41 2.01
C LEU A 383 15.77 -7.01 0.89
N SER A 384 15.28 -6.34 -0.16
CA SER A 384 16.11 -5.94 -1.30
C SER A 384 16.95 -4.69 -1.09
N GLN A 385 16.48 -3.72 -0.29
CA GLN A 385 17.12 -2.41 -0.14
C GLN A 385 17.56 -2.11 1.30
N GLY A 386 17.21 -2.97 2.26
CA GLY A 386 17.38 -2.73 3.69
C GLY A 386 16.33 -1.80 4.28
N LEU A 387 16.41 -1.58 5.59
CA LEU A 387 15.61 -0.58 6.28
C LEU A 387 16.08 0.83 5.89
N ARG A 388 15.13 1.71 5.56
CA ARG A 388 15.40 3.06 5.05
C ARG A 388 14.77 4.10 5.98
N VAL A 389 15.45 5.24 6.11
CA VAL A 389 14.87 6.42 6.75
C VAL A 389 13.85 7.04 5.80
N ALA A 390 12.74 7.54 6.34
CA ALA A 390 11.74 8.26 5.57
C ALA A 390 12.37 9.42 4.78
N PRO A 391 11.93 9.67 3.53
CA PRO A 391 12.59 10.65 2.67
C PRO A 391 12.40 12.09 3.20
N PRO A 392 13.28 13.05 2.84
CA PRO A 392 13.22 14.44 3.31
C PRO A 392 11.88 15.14 3.09
N GLU A 393 11.20 14.83 2.00
CA GLU A 393 9.88 15.36 1.62
C GLU A 393 8.71 14.79 2.43
N ALA A 394 8.88 13.66 3.14
CA ALA A 394 7.81 13.12 3.98
C ALA A 394 7.48 14.07 5.15
N PRO A 395 6.23 14.11 5.64
CA PRO A 395 5.92 14.74 6.91
C PRO A 395 6.74 14.15 8.06
N VAL A 396 6.96 14.91 9.15
CA VAL A 396 7.56 14.34 10.37
C VAL A 396 6.49 13.79 11.32
N THR A 397 5.26 14.32 11.26
CA THR A 397 4.09 13.76 11.93
C THR A 397 3.91 12.30 11.53
N GLY A 398 3.96 11.42 12.52
CA GLY A 398 4.05 9.97 12.31
C GLY A 398 5.27 9.34 12.95
N TYR A 399 6.34 10.12 13.08
CA TYR A 399 7.60 9.67 13.65
C TYR A 399 7.81 10.41 14.99
N MET A 400 7.50 9.75 16.11
CA MET A 400 7.46 10.36 17.45
C MET A 400 8.77 11.03 17.86
N PHE A 401 9.89 10.56 17.32
CA PHE A 401 11.26 11.00 17.59
C PHE A 401 12.02 11.41 16.32
N GLY A 402 11.31 12.02 15.37
CA GLY A 402 11.86 12.42 14.08
C GLY A 402 12.08 11.26 13.11
N LYS A 403 12.50 11.57 11.88
CA LYS A 403 12.64 10.55 10.82
C LYS A 403 13.86 9.67 11.07
N GLY A 404 13.61 8.41 11.37
CA GLY A 404 14.65 7.40 11.61
C GLY A 404 14.10 5.99 11.38
N ILE A 405 14.90 4.98 11.70
CA ILE A 405 14.48 3.58 11.69
C ILE A 405 14.09 3.21 13.12
N TYR A 406 12.83 2.83 13.30
CA TYR A 406 12.22 2.56 14.60
C TYR A 406 12.26 1.07 14.94
N PHE A 407 12.66 0.79 16.17
CA PHE A 407 12.73 -0.54 16.75
C PHE A 407 12.06 -0.56 18.13
N ALA A 408 11.63 -1.74 18.56
CA ALA A 408 11.14 -1.99 19.91
C ALA A 408 11.86 -3.18 20.54
N ASP A 409 11.95 -3.18 21.86
CA ASP A 409 12.39 -4.34 22.65
C ASP A 409 11.24 -5.30 23.00
N MET A 410 9.99 -4.85 22.80
CA MET A 410 8.75 -5.62 22.98
C MET A 410 8.19 -6.13 21.65
N SER A 411 8.05 -7.45 21.50
CA SER A 411 7.62 -8.09 20.25
C SER A 411 6.26 -7.57 19.75
N SER A 412 5.24 -7.58 20.61
CA SER A 412 3.88 -7.22 20.20
C SER A 412 3.72 -5.72 19.87
N LYS A 413 4.64 -4.86 20.33
CA LYS A 413 4.66 -3.45 19.91
C LYS A 413 5.03 -3.34 18.43
N SER A 414 6.09 -4.02 18.01
CA SER A 414 6.46 -4.08 16.59
C SER A 414 5.43 -4.88 15.77
N ALA A 415 4.83 -5.93 16.35
CA ALA A 415 3.82 -6.75 15.67
C ALA A 415 2.56 -5.98 15.26
N ASN A 416 2.16 -4.94 16.00
CA ASN A 416 1.05 -4.07 15.60
C ASN A 416 1.28 -3.37 14.24
N TYR A 417 2.54 -3.20 13.82
CA TYR A 417 2.88 -2.63 12.51
C TYR A 417 2.78 -3.65 11.36
N CYS A 418 2.50 -4.93 11.64
CA CYS A 418 2.19 -5.92 10.62
C CYS A 418 0.78 -5.73 10.03
N PHE A 419 -0.14 -5.08 10.77
CA PHE A 419 -1.55 -4.89 10.40
C PHE A 419 -2.26 -6.19 9.97
N SER A 420 -1.93 -7.30 10.62
CA SER A 420 -2.66 -8.57 10.45
C SER A 420 -4.10 -8.45 10.95
N ASN A 421 -4.95 -9.38 10.52
CA ASN A 421 -6.34 -9.48 10.96
C ASN A 421 -6.83 -10.94 10.88
N GLN A 422 -8.09 -11.20 11.19
CA GLN A 422 -8.66 -12.55 11.18
C GLN A 422 -8.63 -13.24 9.80
N ASN A 423 -8.76 -12.47 8.71
CA ASN A 423 -8.75 -13.01 7.34
C ASN A 423 -7.32 -13.16 6.79
N ASN A 424 -6.42 -12.25 7.18
CA ASN A 424 -5.00 -12.30 6.84
C ASN A 424 -4.17 -12.28 8.12
N ASN A 425 -4.00 -13.48 8.68
CA ASN A 425 -3.46 -13.68 10.02
C ASN A 425 -1.99 -14.13 10.04
N VAL A 426 -1.30 -14.08 8.90
CA VAL A 426 0.13 -14.33 8.83
C VAL A 426 0.83 -13.00 8.60
N GLY A 427 1.82 -12.70 9.41
CA GLY A 427 2.67 -11.52 9.26
C GLY A 427 4.13 -11.88 9.39
N LEU A 428 4.99 -10.90 9.11
CA LEU A 428 6.43 -11.04 9.28
C LEU A 428 6.93 -10.04 10.32
N LEU A 429 7.87 -10.49 11.14
CA LEU A 429 8.61 -9.69 12.11
C LEU A 429 10.10 -9.83 11.83
N LEU A 430 10.84 -8.74 11.98
CA LEU A 430 12.28 -8.72 11.75
C LEU A 430 12.99 -8.43 13.06
N LEU A 431 14.04 -9.20 13.33
CA LEU A 431 15.03 -8.89 14.34
C LEU A 431 16.27 -8.33 13.65
N CYS A 432 16.65 -7.14 14.08
CA CYS A 432 17.86 -6.47 13.62
C CYS A 432 18.85 -6.33 14.75
N GLU A 433 20.11 -6.48 14.40
CA GLU A 433 21.22 -6.03 15.21
C GLU A 433 21.32 -4.50 15.06
N VAL A 434 21.16 -3.76 16.15
CA VAL A 434 21.06 -2.28 16.11
C VAL A 434 22.17 -1.63 16.94
N ALA A 435 23.05 -0.88 16.27
CA ALA A 435 24.16 -0.15 16.88
C ALA A 435 23.64 1.14 17.50
N LEU A 436 23.06 1.01 18.70
CA LEU A 436 22.52 2.16 19.43
C LEU A 436 23.64 3.13 19.85
N GLY A 437 24.82 2.62 20.20
CA GLY A 437 25.86 3.41 20.85
C GLY A 437 25.31 4.12 22.09
N GLU A 438 25.76 5.34 22.33
CA GLU A 438 25.19 6.21 23.36
C GLU A 438 23.85 6.82 22.92
N SER A 439 22.76 6.43 23.58
CA SER A 439 21.42 6.94 23.27
C SER A 439 21.10 8.27 23.95
N ASN A 440 20.38 9.14 23.25
CA ASN A 440 19.67 10.28 23.81
C ASN A 440 18.34 9.79 24.38
N GLU A 441 18.17 9.80 25.71
CA GLU A 441 16.97 9.29 26.35
C GLU A 441 15.91 10.40 26.49
N LEU A 442 14.70 10.14 25.99
CA LEU A 442 13.61 11.10 25.96
C LEU A 442 12.35 10.52 26.62
N LEU A 443 11.63 11.36 27.36
CA LEU A 443 10.35 11.02 28.01
C LEU A 443 9.15 11.38 27.13
N ASP A 444 9.21 12.55 26.52
CA ASP A 444 8.16 13.11 25.66
C ASP A 444 8.56 13.01 24.19
N ALA A 445 7.55 13.00 23.31
CA ALA A 445 7.76 13.04 21.87
C ALA A 445 8.54 14.30 21.48
N ASP A 446 9.54 14.13 20.61
CA ASP A 446 10.34 15.21 20.05
C ASP A 446 10.58 14.96 18.57
N TYR A 447 9.83 15.68 17.74
CA TYR A 447 9.90 15.55 16.28
C TYR A 447 11.26 15.97 15.69
N GLU A 448 12.11 16.64 16.47
CA GLU A 448 13.45 17.08 16.09
C GLU A 448 14.56 16.23 16.75
N ALA A 449 14.21 15.09 17.37
CA ALA A 449 15.17 14.21 18.07
C ALA A 449 16.26 13.61 17.17
N ASN A 450 16.11 13.70 15.84
CA ASN A 450 17.18 13.39 14.89
C ASN A 450 18.36 14.37 14.98
N ASN A 451 18.18 15.55 15.58
CA ASN A 451 19.26 16.49 15.91
C ASN A 451 19.95 16.04 17.20
N LEU A 452 20.72 14.95 17.09
CA LEU A 452 21.36 14.30 18.23
C LEU A 452 22.35 15.23 18.96
N PRO A 453 22.34 15.26 20.31
CA PRO A 453 23.37 15.92 21.09
C PRO A 453 24.77 15.33 20.82
N ALA A 454 25.81 16.13 21.08
CA ALA A 454 27.20 15.68 20.90
C ALA A 454 27.47 14.38 21.67
N GLY A 455 28.06 13.40 20.97
CA GLY A 455 28.37 12.08 21.53
C GLY A 455 27.21 11.10 21.58
N LYS A 456 26.00 11.49 21.14
CA LYS A 456 24.86 10.58 21.01
C LYS A 456 24.74 10.04 19.58
N HIS A 457 24.26 8.80 19.44
CA HIS A 457 24.21 8.07 18.17
C HIS A 457 22.81 7.54 17.83
N SER A 458 21.91 7.52 18.81
CA SER A 458 20.53 7.07 18.68
C SER A 458 19.63 7.81 19.66
N THR A 459 18.32 7.67 19.50
CA THR A 459 17.33 8.12 20.48
C THR A 459 16.64 6.92 21.12
N LYS A 460 16.37 7.02 22.42
CA LYS A 460 15.61 6.01 23.17
C LYS A 460 14.40 6.70 23.83
N GLY A 461 13.22 6.39 23.34
CA GLY A 461 11.98 6.76 24.01
C GLY A 461 11.78 5.89 25.24
N LEU A 462 11.72 6.51 26.42
CA LEU A 462 11.63 5.81 27.71
C LEU A 462 10.19 5.39 28.02
N GLY A 463 9.92 4.09 27.94
CA GLY A 463 8.63 3.50 28.27
C GLY A 463 8.48 3.18 29.76
N GLN A 464 7.23 3.16 30.25
CA GLN A 464 6.89 2.69 31.60
C GLN A 464 7.17 1.20 31.81
N THR A 465 7.15 0.42 30.73
CA THR A 465 7.38 -1.03 30.73
C THR A 465 8.43 -1.39 29.68
N GLY A 466 9.39 -2.21 30.07
CA GLY A 466 10.41 -2.78 29.19
C GLY A 466 10.89 -4.13 29.73
N PRO A 467 11.65 -4.92 28.96
CA PRO A 467 12.15 -6.21 29.41
C PRO A 467 13.04 -6.09 30.65
N ASP A 468 13.02 -7.12 31.53
CA ASP A 468 13.92 -7.14 32.68
C ASP A 468 15.37 -7.37 32.22
N HIS A 469 16.21 -6.35 32.41
CA HIS A 469 17.63 -6.40 32.04
C HIS A 469 18.36 -7.62 32.64
N LYS A 470 17.92 -8.14 33.80
CA LYS A 470 18.51 -9.32 34.44
C LYS A 470 18.29 -10.62 33.67
N ASN A 471 17.27 -10.66 32.81
CA ASN A 471 16.95 -11.82 31.99
C ASN A 471 17.63 -11.77 30.62
N SER A 472 18.37 -10.69 30.31
CA SER A 472 19.04 -10.54 29.02
C SER A 472 19.99 -11.72 28.77
N VAL A 473 19.93 -12.28 27.57
CA VAL A 473 20.82 -13.35 27.14
C VAL A 473 21.73 -12.88 26.01
N THR A 474 22.84 -13.59 25.80
CA THR A 474 23.74 -13.33 24.67
C THR A 474 23.52 -14.38 23.58
N LEU A 475 23.34 -13.94 22.35
CA LEU A 475 23.23 -14.79 21.15
C LEU A 475 24.25 -14.29 20.12
N ASP A 476 25.26 -15.10 19.79
CA ASP A 476 26.36 -14.73 18.87
C ASP A 476 27.01 -13.36 19.18
N GLY A 477 27.16 -13.02 20.45
CA GLY A 477 27.74 -11.74 20.91
C GLY A 477 26.75 -10.56 20.94
N MET A 478 25.48 -10.78 20.55
CA MET A 478 24.41 -9.79 20.63
C MET A 478 23.65 -9.87 21.95
N THR A 479 23.24 -8.74 22.49
CA THR A 479 22.33 -8.70 23.65
C THR A 479 20.89 -8.88 23.20
N VAL A 480 20.21 -9.88 23.75
CA VAL A 480 18.77 -10.15 23.55
C VAL A 480 18.02 -9.78 24.83
N PRO A 481 17.26 -8.67 24.86
CA PRO A 481 16.59 -8.20 26.07
C PRO A 481 15.31 -9.02 26.35
N MET A 482 15.47 -10.20 26.93
CA MET A 482 14.36 -11.11 27.24
C MET A 482 13.37 -10.53 28.24
N GLY A 483 12.10 -10.91 28.10
CA GLY A 483 11.06 -10.55 29.05
C GLY A 483 11.11 -11.37 30.36
N PRO A 484 10.05 -11.30 31.19
CA PRO A 484 8.83 -10.52 30.98
C PRO A 484 9.05 -9.01 31.08
N GLY A 485 8.08 -8.22 30.62
CA GLY A 485 8.07 -6.78 30.80
C GLY A 485 7.91 -6.40 32.28
N VAL A 486 8.80 -5.55 32.79
CA VAL A 486 8.79 -5.00 34.15
C VAL A 486 8.62 -3.48 34.12
N LYS A 487 8.24 -2.89 35.26
CA LYS A 487 8.18 -1.42 35.38
C LYS A 487 9.60 -0.85 35.41
N THR A 488 9.86 0.11 34.52
CA THR A 488 11.17 0.76 34.36
C THR A 488 11.44 1.83 35.42
N GLY A 489 10.40 2.25 36.16
CA GLY A 489 10.45 3.38 37.09
C GLY A 489 10.16 4.74 36.46
N VAL A 490 10.00 4.78 35.12
CA VAL A 490 9.59 5.96 34.34
C VAL A 490 8.08 6.23 34.50
N GLY A 491 7.65 7.49 34.46
CA GLY A 491 6.22 7.86 34.48
C GLY A 491 5.61 8.11 35.86
N LYS A 492 6.40 8.49 36.88
CA LYS A 492 5.92 8.83 38.24
C LYS A 492 5.30 10.25 38.36
N SER A 493 5.27 11.04 37.30
CA SER A 493 4.70 12.40 37.25
C SER A 493 3.46 12.43 36.35
N ASN A 494 2.55 13.40 36.56
CA ASN A 494 1.31 13.63 35.79
C ASN A 494 1.52 14.03 34.30
N ALA A 495 2.63 13.63 33.68
CA ALA A 495 2.93 13.86 32.27
C ALA A 495 2.51 12.65 31.42
N TYR A 496 2.21 12.88 30.15
CA TYR A 496 2.07 11.80 29.18
C TYR A 496 3.39 11.01 29.12
N SER A 497 3.31 9.69 29.09
CA SER A 497 4.50 8.84 29.02
C SER A 497 4.26 7.65 28.09
N LEU A 498 5.31 7.26 27.39
CA LEU A 498 5.32 6.05 26.58
C LEU A 498 5.01 4.83 27.44
N LEU A 499 4.13 3.94 26.97
CA LEU A 499 3.88 2.68 27.66
C LEU A 499 5.07 1.72 27.56
N TYR A 500 5.77 1.74 26.43
CA TYR A 500 6.87 0.83 26.09
C TYR A 500 8.00 1.58 25.40
N ASN A 501 9.23 1.08 25.52
CA ASN A 501 10.41 1.70 24.92
C ASN A 501 10.31 1.79 23.38
N GLU A 502 11.06 2.73 22.82
CA GLU A 502 11.37 2.82 21.38
C GLU A 502 12.84 3.13 21.21
N PHE A 503 13.45 2.55 20.18
CA PHE A 503 14.84 2.80 19.82
C PHE A 503 14.88 3.27 18.38
N ILE A 504 15.52 4.42 18.17
CA ILE A 504 15.54 5.09 16.88
C ILE A 504 16.99 5.34 16.49
N VAL A 505 17.38 4.83 15.32
CA VAL A 505 18.65 5.18 14.68
C VAL A 505 18.39 6.02 13.45
N TYR A 506 19.26 6.98 13.19
CA TYR A 506 19.09 7.96 12.12
C TYR A 506 19.99 7.67 10.90
N ASN A 507 20.84 6.65 11.00
CA ASN A 507 21.69 6.18 9.91
C ASN A 507 21.42 4.68 9.64
N PRO A 508 21.01 4.29 8.42
CA PRO A 508 20.83 2.87 8.04
C PRO A 508 22.06 1.99 8.27
N ALA A 509 23.26 2.56 8.25
CA ALA A 509 24.49 1.82 8.56
C ALA A 509 24.57 1.33 10.02
N GLN A 510 23.67 1.79 10.90
CA GLN A 510 23.55 1.32 12.29
C GLN A 510 22.65 0.08 12.44
N THR A 511 22.12 -0.46 11.35
CA THR A 511 21.22 -1.63 11.38
C THR A 511 21.78 -2.77 10.54
N ARG A 512 21.68 -4.00 11.05
CA ARG A 512 21.89 -5.22 10.29
C ARG A 512 20.73 -6.19 10.50
N MET A 513 20.06 -6.60 9.44
CA MET A 513 18.98 -7.57 9.49
C MET A 513 19.56 -8.94 9.83
N ARG A 514 18.98 -9.63 10.82
CA ARG A 514 19.55 -10.90 11.30
C ARG A 514 18.57 -12.06 11.30
N TYR A 515 17.33 -11.86 11.73
CA TYR A 515 16.30 -12.91 11.67
C TYR A 515 14.99 -12.36 11.14
N LEU A 516 14.38 -13.08 10.21
CA LEU A 516 13.01 -12.84 9.76
C LEU A 516 12.13 -13.96 10.30
N LEU A 517 11.09 -13.60 11.04
CA LEU A 517 10.13 -14.52 11.61
C LEU A 517 8.85 -14.46 10.79
N ARG A 518 8.36 -15.62 10.39
CA ARG A 518 7.00 -15.79 9.88
C ARG A 518 6.10 -16.17 11.04
N VAL A 519 5.14 -15.32 11.35
CA VAL A 519 4.32 -15.41 12.57
C VAL A 519 2.85 -15.48 12.20
N LYS A 520 2.14 -16.40 12.85
CA LYS A 520 0.68 -16.46 12.82
C LYS A 520 0.10 -15.70 14.02
N PHE A 521 -0.81 -14.78 13.74
CA PHE A 521 -1.58 -14.03 14.72
C PHE A 521 -2.88 -14.77 15.01
N ASN A 522 -3.08 -15.18 16.26
CA ASN A 522 -4.28 -15.87 16.70
C ASN A 522 -5.19 -14.86 17.39
N TYR A 523 -6.14 -14.32 16.63
CA TYR A 523 -7.22 -13.49 17.17
C TYR A 523 -8.28 -14.37 17.80
N SER A 524 -8.72 -14.03 19.01
CA SER A 524 -9.96 -14.60 19.54
C SER A 524 -11.14 -14.06 18.72
N SER A 525 -12.12 -14.92 18.41
CA SER A 525 -13.38 -14.41 17.84
C SER A 525 -14.02 -13.53 18.89
N LEU A 526 -14.04 -12.23 18.66
CA LEU A 526 -14.64 -11.27 19.59
C LEU A 526 -16.16 -11.19 19.47
N TRP A 527 -16.82 -12.17 18.83
CA TRP A 527 -18.26 -12.45 18.81
C TRP A 527 -18.50 -13.73 18.01
#